data_AF-A0A944HA99-F1
#
_entry.id   AF-A0A944HA99-F1
#
_cell.length_a   1.000
_cell.length_b   1.000
_cell.length_c   1.000
_cell.angle_alpha   90.00
_cell.angle_beta   90.00
_cell.angle_gamma   90.00
#
_symmetry.space_group_name_H-M   'P 1'
#
loop_
_entity.id
_entity.type
_entity.pdbx_description
1 polymer ?
#
loop_
_entity_poly.entity_id
_entity_poly.type
_entity_poly.pdbx_seq_one_letter_code
_entity_poly.pdbx_strand_id
1 'polypeptide(L)'
;MNHPARALTRLVGSAAIAALLTVAGLPGAWAGQQQYEPLSASVQAALRGAVSDRAPIRPVFASHALQDHWLSEMSQLLAKRIPDTRYRRDLLLSVHYEATRAGLDPQLVLGLIQVESNFRKYAVSSAGARGYMQIMPFWAKLLGEGEDNLFHLRTNLRYGCTILRHYLDIEKGDLFRALGRYNGSLGKAEYPNLVRAAWRRWAYQPPPELTTAANLADARP
;
A
#
# COMPACT_ATOMS: atom_id res chain seq x y z
N MET A 1 70.51 25.04 -21.99
CA MET A 1 71.37 25.03 -20.79
C MET A 1 70.52 25.31 -19.56
N ASN A 2 70.36 24.28 -18.74
CA ASN A 2 70.18 24.24 -17.28
C ASN A 2 69.43 25.36 -16.54
N HIS A 3 68.33 24.95 -15.89
CA HIS A 3 67.85 25.51 -14.62
C HIS A 3 68.92 25.48 -13.52
N PRO A 4 68.85 26.38 -12.53
CA PRO A 4 68.21 26.08 -11.22
C PRO A 4 67.39 27.28 -10.69
N ALA A 5 66.72 27.31 -9.54
CA ALA A 5 65.97 26.37 -8.71
C ALA A 5 65.65 27.12 -7.39
N ARG A 6 64.37 27.09 -6.96
CA ARG A 6 63.88 27.21 -5.55
C ARG A 6 64.03 28.60 -4.88
N ALA A 7 63.13 29.11 -4.04
CA ALA A 7 62.22 28.47 -3.10
C ALA A 7 61.11 29.41 -2.59
N LEU A 8 59.94 28.81 -2.30
CA LEU A 8 58.96 29.09 -1.23
C LEU A 8 58.47 30.52 -0.99
N THR A 9 57.14 30.75 -1.07
CA THR A 9 56.28 30.80 0.14
C THR A 9 54.76 30.87 -0.15
N ARG A 10 54.03 30.10 0.67
CA ARG A 10 52.67 30.31 1.24
C ARG A 10 51.43 30.05 0.38
N LEU A 11 50.85 28.88 0.65
CA LEU A 11 49.41 28.58 0.59
C LEU A 11 48.62 29.57 1.46
N VAL A 12 47.49 30.06 0.93
CA VAL A 12 46.30 30.36 1.71
C VAL A 12 45.15 29.60 1.05
N GLY A 13 44.71 28.52 1.70
CA GLY A 13 43.59 27.71 1.24
C GLY A 13 42.27 28.39 1.60
N SER A 14 41.43 28.59 0.59
CA SER A 14 40.04 29.01 0.75
C SER A 14 39.23 27.87 1.35
N ALA A 15 38.83 28.00 2.61
CA ALA A 15 37.87 27.09 3.25
C ALA A 15 36.47 27.38 2.71
N ALA A 16 35.99 26.53 1.80
CA ALA A 16 34.59 26.50 1.41
C ALA A 16 33.77 25.85 2.53
N ILE A 17 32.95 26.64 3.21
CA ILE A 17 31.96 26.15 4.18
C ILE A 17 30.86 25.45 3.37
N ALA A 18 30.92 24.12 3.30
CA ALA A 18 29.82 23.31 2.80
C ALA A 18 28.70 23.33 3.84
N ALA A 19 27.65 24.10 3.56
CA ALA A 19 26.42 24.08 4.34
C ALA A 19 25.79 22.68 4.23
N LEU A 20 25.88 21.89 5.31
CA LEU A 20 25.14 20.66 5.48
C LEU A 20 23.65 21.03 5.70
N LEU A 21 22.88 21.09 4.61
CA LEU A 21 21.43 21.07 4.68
C LEU A 21 21.00 19.67 5.12
N THR A 22 20.81 19.50 6.43
CA THR A 22 20.10 18.35 6.99
C THR A 22 18.63 18.49 6.61
N VAL A 23 18.23 17.80 5.54
CA VAL A 23 16.81 17.65 5.19
C VAL A 23 16.16 16.82 6.28
N ALA A 24 15.47 17.49 7.19
CA ALA A 24 14.63 16.89 8.21
C ALA A 24 13.58 15.97 7.56
N GLY A 25 13.41 14.78 8.14
CA GLY A 25 12.63 13.66 7.61
C GLY A 25 11.20 14.03 7.24
N LEU A 26 10.89 13.88 5.95
CA LEU A 26 9.55 13.55 5.51
C LEU A 26 9.26 12.10 5.94
N PRO A 27 8.04 11.76 6.37
CA PRO A 27 7.66 10.35 6.52
C PRO A 27 7.70 9.70 5.14
N GLY A 28 8.84 9.09 4.85
CA GLY A 28 9.08 8.31 3.64
C GLY A 28 8.17 7.08 3.65
N ALA A 29 7.67 6.73 2.47
CA ALA A 29 7.03 5.44 2.24
C ALA A 29 7.95 4.33 2.77
N TRP A 30 7.44 3.45 3.63
CA TRP A 30 8.19 2.29 4.12
C TRP A 30 8.20 1.20 3.06
N ALA A 31 8.69 1.49 1.86
CA ALA A 31 8.89 0.48 0.82
C ALA A 31 10.26 -0.15 1.04
N GLY A 32 10.28 -1.38 1.56
CA GLY A 32 11.48 -2.21 1.55
C GLY A 32 11.86 -2.57 0.11
N GLN A 33 13.05 -3.14 -0.07
CA GLN A 33 13.47 -3.62 -1.38
C GLN A 33 12.79 -4.96 -1.69
N GLN A 34 11.51 -4.93 -2.04
CA GLN A 34 10.81 -6.12 -2.50
C GLN A 34 11.54 -6.71 -3.71
N GLN A 35 12.03 -7.93 -3.56
CA GLN A 35 12.72 -8.65 -4.63
C GLN A 35 11.71 -9.47 -5.45
N TYR A 36 11.98 -9.60 -6.74
CA TYR A 36 11.19 -10.47 -7.61
C TYR A 36 11.52 -11.93 -7.30
N GLU A 37 10.51 -12.67 -6.87
CA GLU A 37 10.58 -14.13 -6.72
C GLU A 37 9.91 -14.77 -7.96
N PRO A 38 10.59 -15.68 -8.68
CA PRO A 38 10.02 -16.31 -9.87
C PRO A 38 8.71 -17.05 -9.57
N LEU A 39 7.65 -16.69 -10.29
CA LEU A 39 6.37 -17.38 -10.21
C LEU A 39 6.32 -18.57 -11.15
N SER A 40 5.62 -19.64 -10.75
CA SER A 40 5.24 -20.69 -11.70
C SER A 40 4.27 -20.13 -12.75
N ALA A 41 4.23 -20.75 -13.93
CA ALA A 41 3.35 -20.30 -15.02
C ALA A 41 1.87 -20.32 -14.61
N SER A 42 1.44 -21.31 -13.82
CA SER A 42 0.06 -21.42 -13.32
C SER A 42 -0.28 -20.32 -12.32
N VAL A 43 0.62 -20.03 -11.38
CA VAL A 43 0.45 -18.93 -10.42
C VAL A 43 0.40 -17.59 -11.15
N GLN A 44 1.30 -17.37 -12.09
CA GLN A 44 1.31 -16.14 -12.88
C GLN A 44 0.01 -15.98 -13.68
N ALA A 45 -0.50 -17.04 -14.30
CA ALA A 45 -1.77 -17.00 -15.03
C ALA A 45 -2.96 -16.68 -14.11
N ALA A 46 -3.01 -17.27 -12.92
CA ALA A 46 -4.06 -16.98 -11.93
C ALA A 46 -4.02 -15.51 -11.46
N LEU A 47 -2.82 -14.99 -11.15
CA LEU A 47 -2.65 -13.60 -10.73
C LEU A 47 -2.95 -12.60 -11.85
N ARG A 48 -2.59 -12.92 -13.11
CA ARG A 48 -2.99 -12.14 -14.29
C ARG A 48 -4.50 -12.05 -14.38
N GLY A 49 -5.21 -13.18 -14.30
CA GLY A 49 -6.67 -13.20 -14.30
C GLY A 49 -7.27 -12.34 -13.18
N ALA A 50 -6.70 -12.41 -11.98
CA ALA A 50 -7.16 -11.62 -10.84
C ALA A 50 -6.95 -10.11 -11.03
N VAL A 51 -5.86 -9.69 -11.68
CA VAL A 51 -5.55 -8.28 -11.96
C VAL A 51 -6.35 -7.73 -13.13
N SER A 52 -6.51 -8.49 -14.21
CA SER A 52 -7.15 -8.06 -15.46
C SER A 52 -8.68 -7.99 -15.40
N ASP A 53 -9.32 -8.67 -14.45
CA ASP A 53 -10.76 -8.57 -14.24
C ASP A 53 -11.18 -7.10 -14.02
N ARG A 54 -12.14 -6.61 -14.81
CA ARG A 54 -12.63 -5.23 -14.76
C ARG A 54 -14.04 -5.09 -14.18
N ALA A 55 -14.62 -6.15 -13.60
CA ALA A 55 -15.99 -6.18 -13.09
C ALA A 55 -16.36 -4.93 -12.29
N PRO A 56 -17.54 -4.31 -12.48
CA PRO A 56 -17.94 -3.08 -11.78
C PRO A 56 -17.77 -3.19 -10.26
N ILE A 57 -17.42 -2.08 -9.62
CA ILE A 57 -17.29 -2.04 -8.15
C ILE A 57 -18.66 -2.28 -7.54
N ARG A 58 -18.83 -3.44 -6.93
CA ARG A 58 -20.00 -3.79 -6.12
C ARG A 58 -19.49 -4.15 -4.74
N PRO A 59 -19.38 -3.18 -3.82
CA PRO A 59 -18.93 -3.48 -2.48
C PRO A 59 -19.96 -4.42 -1.83
N VAL A 60 -19.48 -5.53 -1.29
CA VAL A 60 -20.34 -6.56 -0.70
C VAL A 60 -20.51 -6.22 0.77
N PHE A 61 -21.55 -5.46 1.09
CA PHE A 61 -22.02 -5.29 2.47
C PHE A 61 -23.28 -6.13 2.67
N ALA A 62 -23.47 -6.65 3.88
CA ALA A 62 -24.67 -7.43 4.21
C ALA A 62 -25.94 -6.56 4.25
N SER A 63 -25.81 -5.23 4.42
CA SER A 63 -26.94 -4.31 4.29
C SER A 63 -26.48 -2.89 3.93
N HIS A 64 -27.39 -2.09 3.38
CA HIS A 64 -27.14 -0.65 3.14
C HIS A 64 -26.83 0.10 4.44
N ALA A 65 -27.49 -0.24 5.54
CA ALA A 65 -27.23 0.39 6.84
C ALA A 65 -25.81 0.11 7.34
N LEU A 66 -25.30 -1.12 7.18
CA LEU A 66 -23.91 -1.45 7.49
C LEU A 66 -22.93 -0.71 6.59
N GLN A 67 -23.23 -0.60 5.29
CA GLN A 67 -22.43 0.16 4.35
C GLN A 67 -22.33 1.64 4.78
N ASP A 68 -23.46 2.28 5.07
CA ASP A 68 -23.50 3.70 5.41
C ASP A 68 -22.80 3.98 6.74
N HIS A 69 -23.00 3.11 7.74
CA HIS A 69 -22.29 3.20 9.02
C HIS A 69 -20.78 3.04 8.84
N TRP A 70 -20.33 2.00 8.14
CA TRP A 70 -18.90 1.79 7.87
C TRP A 70 -18.28 2.96 7.11
N LEU A 71 -18.96 3.48 6.08
CA LEU A 71 -18.51 4.63 5.32
C LEU A 71 -18.42 5.88 6.18
N SER A 72 -19.39 6.11 7.08
CA SER A 72 -19.35 7.23 8.02
C SER A 72 -18.10 7.16 8.91
N GLU A 73 -17.90 6.03 9.60
CA GLU A 73 -16.78 5.84 10.53
C GLU A 73 -15.42 6.00 9.84
N MET A 74 -15.22 5.28 8.73
CA MET A 74 -13.95 5.33 8.01
C MET A 74 -13.71 6.70 7.35
N SER A 75 -14.77 7.38 6.90
CA SER A 75 -14.69 8.73 6.35
C SER A 75 -14.20 9.73 7.39
N GLN A 76 -14.68 9.65 8.63
CA GLN A 76 -14.22 10.52 9.72
C GLN A 76 -12.72 10.32 10.02
N LEU A 77 -12.28 9.06 10.15
CA LEU A 77 -10.87 8.73 10.40
C LEU A 77 -9.93 9.22 9.29
N LEU A 78 -10.41 9.18 8.05
CA LEU A 78 -9.62 9.53 6.87
C LEU A 78 -9.70 11.03 6.51
N ALA A 79 -10.62 11.78 7.11
CA ALA A 79 -10.89 13.17 6.73
C ALA A 79 -9.68 14.11 6.81
N LYS A 80 -8.78 13.89 7.78
CA LYS A 80 -7.55 14.69 7.91
C LYS A 80 -6.54 14.43 6.79
N ARG A 81 -6.57 13.24 6.15
CA ARG A 81 -5.63 12.87 5.08
C ARG A 81 -6.21 13.09 3.69
N ILE A 82 -7.54 12.94 3.56
CA ILE A 82 -8.27 13.16 2.32
C ILE A 82 -9.46 14.09 2.63
N PRO A 83 -9.28 15.42 2.50
CA PRO A 83 -10.35 16.38 2.77
C PRO A 83 -11.51 16.28 1.78
N ASP A 84 -11.23 15.96 0.51
CA ASP A 84 -12.26 15.78 -0.51
C ASP A 84 -13.16 14.59 -0.17
N THR A 85 -14.44 14.89 0.09
CA THR A 85 -15.39 13.91 0.59
C THR A 85 -15.81 12.91 -0.48
N ARG A 86 -15.92 13.34 -1.75
CA ARG A 86 -16.31 12.45 -2.85
C ARG A 86 -15.20 11.43 -3.13
N TYR A 87 -13.98 11.92 -3.28
CA TYR A 87 -12.81 11.09 -3.49
C TYR A 87 -12.53 10.16 -2.31
N ARG A 88 -12.73 10.64 -1.08
CA ARG A 88 -12.64 9.79 0.13
C ARG A 88 -13.65 8.65 0.09
N ARG A 89 -14.91 8.92 -0.29
CA ARG A 89 -15.94 7.88 -0.47
C ARG A 89 -15.53 6.88 -1.55
N ASP A 90 -15.06 7.35 -2.70
CA ASP A 90 -14.64 6.49 -3.82
C ASP A 90 -13.47 5.59 -3.42
N LEU A 91 -12.49 6.12 -2.68
CA LEU A 91 -11.39 5.34 -2.13
C LEU A 91 -11.88 4.28 -1.16
N LEU A 92 -12.76 4.62 -0.22
CA LEU A 92 -13.26 3.67 0.77
C LEU A 92 -14.06 2.53 0.13
N LEU A 93 -14.95 2.84 -0.82
CA LEU A 93 -15.70 1.82 -1.57
C LEU A 93 -14.76 0.94 -2.39
N SER A 94 -13.73 1.53 -3.01
CA SER A 94 -12.73 0.78 -3.78
C SER A 94 -11.88 -0.13 -2.87
N VAL A 95 -11.43 0.36 -1.71
CA VAL A 95 -10.69 -0.45 -0.73
C VAL A 95 -11.54 -1.62 -0.26
N HIS A 96 -12.78 -1.36 0.13
CA HIS A 96 -13.68 -2.41 0.59
C HIS A 96 -13.88 -3.48 -0.49
N TYR A 97 -14.16 -3.07 -1.72
CA TYR A 97 -14.37 -4.00 -2.83
C TYR A 97 -13.12 -4.82 -3.19
N GLU A 98 -11.96 -4.18 -3.36
CA GLU A 98 -10.73 -4.90 -3.74
C GLU A 98 -10.23 -5.83 -2.63
N ALA A 99 -10.37 -5.41 -1.35
CA ALA A 99 -10.01 -6.24 -0.21
C ALA A 99 -10.92 -7.48 -0.12
N THR A 100 -12.24 -7.28 -0.11
CA THR A 100 -13.21 -8.39 0.00
C THR A 100 -13.09 -9.37 -1.17
N ARG A 101 -12.93 -8.87 -2.40
CA ARG A 101 -12.71 -9.69 -3.59
C ARG A 101 -11.45 -10.56 -3.49
N ALA A 102 -10.39 -10.05 -2.85
CA ALA A 102 -9.16 -10.79 -2.61
C ALA A 102 -9.19 -11.65 -1.34
N GLY A 103 -10.32 -11.71 -0.61
CA GLY A 103 -10.42 -12.42 0.66
C GLY A 103 -9.56 -11.80 1.77
N LEU A 104 -9.43 -10.47 1.76
CA LEU A 104 -8.69 -9.67 2.74
C LEU A 104 -9.66 -8.83 3.58
N ASP A 105 -9.28 -8.59 4.84
CA ASP A 105 -9.95 -7.63 5.70
C ASP A 105 -9.74 -6.19 5.15
N PRO A 106 -10.81 -5.42 4.85
CA PRO A 106 -10.69 -4.02 4.44
C PRO A 106 -9.91 -3.15 5.44
N GLN A 107 -9.99 -3.43 6.74
CA GLN A 107 -9.28 -2.68 7.77
C GLN A 107 -7.78 -2.96 7.74
N LEU A 108 -7.38 -4.20 7.41
CA LEU A 108 -5.98 -4.53 7.16
C LEU A 108 -5.45 -3.74 5.96
N VAL A 109 -6.22 -3.65 4.87
CA VAL A 109 -5.83 -2.91 3.67
C VAL A 109 -5.71 -1.41 3.96
N LEU A 110 -6.63 -0.81 4.72
CA LEU A 110 -6.50 0.59 5.18
C LEU A 110 -5.24 0.81 6.03
N GLY A 111 -4.94 -0.12 6.94
CA GLY A 111 -3.72 -0.10 7.75
C GLY A 111 -2.45 -0.18 6.90
N LEU A 112 -2.44 -1.06 5.90
CA LEU A 112 -1.35 -1.19 4.95
C LEU A 112 -1.14 0.09 4.13
N ILE A 113 -2.20 0.66 3.54
CA ILE A 113 -2.13 1.93 2.79
C ILE A 113 -1.58 3.07 3.66
N GLN A 114 -1.96 3.09 4.95
CA GLN A 114 -1.43 4.09 5.88
C GLN A 114 0.09 4.00 6.01
N VAL A 115 0.64 2.79 6.16
CA VAL A 115 2.09 2.57 6.30
C VAL A 115 2.82 2.82 4.99
N GLU A 116 2.23 2.38 3.87
CA GLU A 116 2.87 2.46 2.56
C GLU A 116 2.94 3.88 2.01
N SER A 117 1.82 4.61 2.02
CA SER A 117 1.74 5.93 1.36
C SER A 117 1.22 7.03 2.26
N ASN A 118 0.71 6.70 3.44
CA ASN A 118 -0.13 7.59 4.25
C ASN A 118 -1.28 8.20 3.41
N PHE A 119 -1.88 7.37 2.54
CA PHE A 119 -2.97 7.75 1.62
C PHE A 119 -2.59 8.79 0.55
N ARG A 120 -1.32 8.86 0.16
CA ARG A 120 -0.87 9.74 -0.95
C ARG A 120 -0.99 9.01 -2.29
N LYS A 121 -1.91 9.47 -3.15
CA LYS A 121 -2.15 8.90 -4.50
C LYS A 121 -0.88 8.79 -5.36
N TYR A 122 -0.05 9.82 -5.34
CA TYR A 122 1.16 9.93 -6.17
C TYR A 122 2.44 9.62 -5.40
N ALA A 123 2.37 8.83 -4.33
CA ALA A 123 3.56 8.41 -3.60
C ALA A 123 4.50 7.59 -4.50
N VAL A 124 5.78 7.94 -4.48
CA VAL A 124 6.86 7.19 -5.13
C VAL A 124 7.98 6.98 -4.11
N SER A 125 8.39 5.72 -3.89
CA SER A 125 9.53 5.42 -3.01
C SER A 125 10.87 5.61 -3.74
N SER A 126 11.97 5.62 -2.99
CA SER A 126 13.32 5.60 -3.56
C SER A 126 13.60 4.35 -4.40
N ALA A 127 12.95 3.23 -4.09
CA ALA A 127 13.01 1.99 -4.86
C ALA A 127 12.07 2.00 -6.10
N GLY A 128 11.26 3.04 -6.26
CA GLY A 128 10.35 3.20 -7.40
C GLY A 128 8.96 2.57 -7.22
N ALA A 129 8.60 2.15 -6.00
CA ALA A 129 7.25 1.70 -5.67
C ALA A 129 6.23 2.84 -5.84
N ARG A 130 5.01 2.55 -6.32
CA ARG A 130 4.05 3.58 -6.75
C ARG A 130 2.68 3.46 -6.08
N GLY A 131 2.09 4.61 -5.77
CA GLY A 131 0.69 4.75 -5.39
C GLY A 131 0.37 4.32 -3.95
N TYR A 132 -0.92 4.10 -3.68
CA TYR A 132 -1.46 3.87 -2.33
C TYR A 132 -0.83 2.71 -1.58
N MET A 133 -0.69 1.58 -2.25
CA MET A 133 -0.17 0.33 -1.71
C MET A 133 1.28 0.07 -2.14
N GLN A 134 1.97 1.09 -2.69
CA GLN A 134 3.37 1.06 -3.09
C GLN A 134 3.74 -0.16 -3.94
N ILE A 135 3.08 -0.28 -5.09
CA ILE A 135 3.29 -1.41 -6.00
C ILE A 135 4.57 -1.20 -6.80
N MET A 136 5.44 -2.20 -6.82
CA MET A 136 6.65 -2.19 -7.63
C MET A 136 6.32 -2.33 -9.13
N PRO A 137 6.95 -1.55 -10.02
CA PRO A 137 6.65 -1.59 -11.46
C PRO A 137 6.80 -2.96 -12.13
N PHE A 138 7.65 -3.86 -11.60
CA PHE A 138 7.80 -5.20 -12.18
C PHE A 138 6.51 -6.02 -12.08
N TRP A 139 5.66 -5.79 -11.07
CA TRP A 139 4.37 -6.46 -10.97
C TRP A 139 3.45 -6.12 -12.13
N ALA A 140 3.43 -4.84 -12.55
CA ALA A 140 2.66 -4.41 -13.71
C ALA A 140 3.16 -5.06 -15.02
N LYS A 141 4.48 -5.25 -15.14
CA LYS A 141 5.08 -5.96 -16.28
C LYS A 141 4.76 -7.47 -16.25
N LEU A 142 4.69 -8.05 -15.05
CA LEU A 142 4.50 -9.49 -14.87
C LEU A 142 3.04 -9.91 -15.02
N LEU A 143 2.12 -9.12 -14.43
CA LEU A 143 0.72 -9.47 -14.26
C LEU A 143 -0.24 -8.62 -15.10
N GLY A 144 0.18 -7.45 -15.56
CA GLY A 144 -0.63 -6.56 -16.38
C GLY A 144 -0.32 -6.63 -17.86
N GLU A 145 -0.83 -5.65 -18.58
CA GLU A 145 -0.58 -5.42 -20.01
C GLU A 145 0.73 -4.60 -20.24
N GLY A 146 1.55 -4.41 -19.20
CA GLY A 146 2.82 -3.67 -19.28
C GLY A 146 2.71 -2.15 -19.10
N GLU A 147 1.55 -1.56 -19.38
CA GLU A 147 1.29 -0.11 -19.35
C GLU A 147 0.30 0.32 -18.25
N ASP A 148 -0.01 -0.56 -17.29
CA ASP A 148 -0.95 -0.25 -16.21
C ASP A 148 -0.49 0.94 -15.37
N ASN A 149 -1.35 1.96 -15.26
CA ASN A 149 -1.07 3.13 -14.44
C ASN A 149 -1.24 2.81 -12.94
N LEU A 150 -0.12 2.55 -12.27
CA LEU A 150 -0.08 2.27 -10.83
C LEU A 150 -0.47 3.46 -9.92
N PHE A 151 -0.71 4.67 -10.45
CA PHE A 151 -1.30 5.78 -9.70
C PHE A 151 -2.83 5.84 -9.80
N HIS A 152 -3.42 5.03 -10.67
CA HIS A 152 -4.87 4.91 -10.77
C HIS A 152 -5.39 4.13 -9.57
N LEU A 153 -6.37 4.71 -8.84
CA LEU A 153 -6.86 4.22 -7.55
C LEU A 153 -7.19 2.73 -7.60
N ARG A 154 -8.10 2.35 -8.50
CA ARG A 154 -8.59 0.98 -8.58
C ARG A 154 -7.50 0.00 -9.01
N THR A 155 -6.69 0.38 -9.98
CA THR A 155 -5.56 -0.43 -10.46
C THR A 155 -4.60 -0.71 -9.32
N ASN A 156 -4.16 0.33 -8.60
CA ASN A 156 -3.23 0.19 -7.49
C ASN A 156 -3.75 -0.74 -6.39
N LEU A 157 -5.02 -0.57 -5.99
CA LEU A 157 -5.65 -1.41 -4.97
C LEU A 157 -5.80 -2.86 -5.43
N ARG A 158 -6.17 -3.08 -6.69
CA ARG A 158 -6.31 -4.42 -7.27
C ARG A 158 -4.99 -5.18 -7.26
N TYR A 159 -3.91 -4.53 -7.69
CA TYR A 159 -2.56 -5.10 -7.61
C TYR A 159 -2.19 -5.41 -6.16
N GLY A 160 -2.28 -4.43 -5.26
CA GLY A 160 -1.85 -4.60 -3.88
C GLY A 160 -2.63 -5.69 -3.14
N CYS A 161 -3.95 -5.74 -3.30
CA CYS A 161 -4.77 -6.80 -2.69
C CYS A 161 -4.45 -8.18 -3.27
N THR A 162 -4.27 -8.28 -4.59
CA THR A 162 -3.90 -9.55 -5.26
C THR A 162 -2.52 -10.05 -4.79
N ILE A 163 -1.53 -9.16 -4.70
CA ILE A 163 -0.17 -9.49 -4.25
C ILE A 163 -0.17 -9.89 -2.76
N LEU A 164 -0.89 -9.15 -1.91
CA LEU A 164 -0.97 -9.49 -0.48
C LEU A 164 -1.66 -10.83 -0.25
N ARG A 165 -2.76 -11.11 -0.95
CA ARG A 165 -3.43 -12.42 -0.91
C ARG A 165 -2.48 -13.54 -1.34
N HIS A 166 -1.77 -13.34 -2.45
CA HIS A 166 -0.77 -14.30 -2.92
C HIS A 166 0.29 -14.62 -1.86
N TYR A 167 0.84 -13.62 -1.18
CA TYR A 167 1.80 -13.86 -0.11
C TYR A 167 1.20 -14.51 1.13
N LEU A 168 -0.06 -14.22 1.46
CA LEU A 168 -0.78 -14.94 2.50
C LEU A 168 -0.97 -16.41 2.15
N ASP A 169 -1.24 -16.75 0.89
CA ASP A 169 -1.37 -18.14 0.44
C ASP A 169 -0.04 -18.89 0.57
N ILE A 170 1.05 -18.29 0.08
CA ILE A 170 2.41 -18.87 0.20
C ILE A 170 2.79 -19.10 1.67
N GLU A 171 2.47 -18.15 2.53
CA GLU A 171 2.79 -18.20 3.96
C GLU A 171 1.70 -18.90 4.79
N LYS A 172 0.77 -19.62 4.15
CA LYS A 172 -0.26 -20.46 4.81
C LYS A 172 -1.09 -19.69 5.84
N GLY A 173 -1.39 -18.42 5.55
CA GLY A 173 -2.14 -17.52 6.43
C GLY A 173 -1.31 -16.80 7.49
N ASP A 174 0.01 -17.01 7.55
CA ASP A 174 0.89 -16.22 8.44
C ASP A 174 1.02 -14.78 7.90
N LEU A 175 0.20 -13.90 8.46
CA LEU A 175 0.18 -12.48 8.10
C LEU A 175 1.51 -11.78 8.38
N PHE A 176 2.23 -12.17 9.43
CA PHE A 176 3.52 -11.55 9.76
C PHE A 176 4.52 -11.80 8.64
N ARG A 177 4.62 -13.06 8.20
CA ARG A 177 5.52 -13.44 7.10
C ARG A 177 5.05 -12.90 5.76
N ALA A 178 3.75 -12.90 5.49
CA ALA A 178 3.19 -12.34 4.26
C ALA A 178 3.48 -10.84 4.11
N LEU A 179 3.34 -10.05 5.20
CA LEU A 179 3.72 -8.63 5.21
C LEU A 179 5.23 -8.45 5.02
N GLY A 180 6.05 -9.32 5.63
CA GLY A 180 7.49 -9.36 5.37
C GLY A 180 7.82 -9.56 3.89
N ARG A 181 7.13 -10.48 3.20
CA ARG A 181 7.29 -10.66 1.73
C ARG A 181 6.80 -9.47 0.93
N TYR A 182 5.62 -8.96 1.27
CA TYR A 182 5.02 -7.80 0.60
C TYR A 182 5.98 -6.61 0.55
N ASN A 183 6.69 -6.38 1.66
CA ASN A 183 7.66 -5.30 1.77
C ASN A 183 9.07 -5.63 1.29
N GLY A 184 9.46 -6.91 1.29
CA GLY A 184 10.86 -7.33 1.09
C GLY A 184 11.70 -7.36 2.36
N SER A 185 11.07 -7.49 3.52
CA SER A 185 11.70 -7.57 4.85
C SER A 185 11.40 -8.89 5.57
N LEU A 186 11.29 -10.00 4.81
CA LEU A 186 10.96 -11.32 5.35
C LEU A 186 11.84 -11.68 6.57
N GLY A 187 11.19 -12.08 7.66
CA GLY A 187 11.86 -12.42 8.93
C GLY A 187 12.14 -11.23 9.85
N LYS A 188 11.92 -9.98 9.41
CA LYS A 188 12.06 -8.77 10.22
C LYS A 188 10.71 -8.31 10.76
N ALA A 189 10.70 -7.83 12.00
CA ALA A 189 9.46 -7.55 12.73
C ALA A 189 8.95 -6.12 12.58
N GLU A 190 9.81 -5.18 12.21
CA GLU A 190 9.53 -3.75 12.21
C GLU A 190 8.35 -3.43 11.30
N TYR A 191 8.42 -3.83 10.04
CA TYR A 191 7.37 -3.53 9.06
C TYR A 191 6.04 -4.23 9.37
N PRO A 192 5.98 -5.56 9.62
CA PRO A 192 4.73 -6.21 10.00
C PRO A 192 4.08 -5.60 11.26
N ASN A 193 4.89 -5.19 12.25
CA ASN A 193 4.37 -4.55 13.46
C ASN A 193 3.80 -3.15 13.18
N LEU A 194 4.41 -2.37 12.29
CA LEU A 194 3.85 -1.08 11.86
C LEU A 194 2.47 -1.25 11.20
N VAL A 195 2.34 -2.23 10.29
CA VAL A 195 1.07 -2.52 9.62
C VAL A 195 0.03 -3.04 10.60
N ARG A 196 0.39 -3.95 11.51
CA ARG A 196 -0.54 -4.42 12.56
C ARG A 196 -0.98 -3.30 13.50
N ALA A 197 -0.08 -2.40 13.87
CA ALA A 197 -0.42 -1.23 14.67
C ALA A 197 -1.36 -0.28 13.92
N ALA A 198 -1.16 -0.10 12.61
CA ALA A 198 -2.08 0.66 11.77
C ALA A 198 -3.44 -0.03 11.65
N TRP A 199 -3.48 -1.32 11.34
CA TRP A 199 -4.69 -2.12 11.24
C TRP A 199 -5.58 -1.99 12.49
N ARG A 200 -4.98 -2.08 13.69
CA ARG A 200 -5.72 -1.87 14.96
C ARG A 200 -6.36 -0.50 15.08
N ARG A 201 -5.76 0.56 14.53
CA ARG A 201 -6.34 1.91 14.52
C ARG A 201 -7.50 2.06 13.53
N TRP A 202 -7.58 1.17 12.56
CA TRP A 202 -8.70 1.09 11.62
C TRP A 202 -9.77 0.11 12.07
N ALA A 203 -9.63 -0.52 13.25
CA ALA A 203 -10.58 -1.51 13.73
C ALA A 203 -12.03 -0.98 13.65
N TYR A 204 -12.90 -1.81 13.09
CA TYR A 204 -14.31 -1.51 12.92
C TYR A 204 -15.13 -2.60 13.59
N GLN A 205 -16.04 -2.18 14.46
CA GLN A 205 -17.04 -3.06 15.08
C GLN A 205 -18.40 -2.45 14.78
N PRO A 206 -19.22 -3.10 13.93
CA PRO A 206 -20.57 -2.61 13.68
C PRO A 206 -21.41 -2.71 14.97
N PRO A 207 -22.32 -1.77 15.21
CA PRO A 207 -23.32 -1.91 16.26
C PRO A 207 -24.12 -3.22 16.11
N PRO A 208 -24.39 -3.96 17.20
CA PRO A 208 -25.07 -5.27 17.15
C PRO A 208 -26.41 -5.26 16.41
N GLU A 209 -27.13 -4.15 16.48
CA GLU A 209 -28.41 -3.93 15.81
C GLU A 209 -28.28 -3.97 14.28
N LEU A 210 -27.19 -3.44 13.72
CA LEU A 210 -26.96 -3.43 12.28
C LEU A 210 -26.57 -4.82 11.76
N THR A 211 -25.85 -5.59 12.56
CA THR A 211 -25.51 -6.99 12.26
C THR A 211 -26.75 -7.89 12.34
N THR A 212 -27.57 -7.72 13.38
CA THR A 212 -28.81 -8.50 13.55
C THR A 212 -29.80 -8.23 12.43
N ALA A 213 -30.00 -6.96 12.06
CA ALA A 213 -30.88 -6.57 10.97
C ALA A 213 -30.41 -7.12 9.61
N ALA A 214 -29.09 -7.15 9.35
CA ALA A 214 -28.54 -7.72 8.14
C ALA A 214 -28.79 -9.24 8.05
N ASN A 215 -28.53 -9.97 9.14
CA ASN A 215 -28.76 -11.42 9.19
C ASN A 215 -30.25 -11.79 9.00
N LEU A 216 -31.16 -10.96 9.51
CA LEU A 216 -32.61 -11.15 9.33
C LEU A 216 -33.09 -10.82 7.91
N ALA A 217 -32.39 -9.94 7.19
CA ALA A 217 -32.70 -9.62 5.80
C ALA A 217 -32.30 -10.76 4.85
N ASP A 218 -31.14 -11.38 5.09
CA ASP A 218 -30.65 -12.54 4.30
C ASP A 218 -31.42 -13.84 4.59
N ALA A 219 -32.14 -13.92 5.72
CA ALA A 219 -32.92 -15.09 6.13
C ALA A 219 -34.35 -15.14 5.59
N ARG A 220 -34.79 -14.14 4.80
CA ARG A 220 -36.12 -14.17 4.17
C ARG A 220 -36.05 -14.99 2.86
N PRO A 221 -36.92 -16.01 2.68
CA PRO A 221 -36.92 -16.87 1.51
C PRO A 221 -37.30 -16.14 0.22
#